data_AF-A0AA92UWW1-F1
#
_entry.id   AF-A0AA92UWW1-F1
#
_cell.length_a   1.000
_cell.length_b   1.000
_cell.length_c   1.000
_cell.angle_alpha   90.00
_cell.angle_beta   90.00
_cell.angle_gamma   90.00
#
_symmetry.space_group_name_H-M   'P 1'
#
loop_
_entity.id
_entity.type
_entity.pdbx_description
1 polymer ?
#
loop_
_entity_poly.entity_id
_entity_poly.type
_entity_poly.pdbx_seq_one_letter_code
_entity_poly.pdbx_strand_id
1 'polypeptide(L)'
;MRSTFKTVFYVNGSKERNGIVPIMGRVTINGTIAQFSCKLSVTKAIWDAKGNRAKGRSKEANEVNFALDNIKAQIAKHYQRLSDREAFVTAEMV
;
A
#
# COMPACT_ATOMS: atom_id res chain seq x y z
N MET A 1 -3.13 17.80 16.14
CA MET A 1 -1.92 17.27 15.47
C MET A 1 -2.37 16.52 14.21
N ARG A 2 -1.99 16.96 13.00
CA ARG A 2 -2.43 16.32 11.76
C ARG A 2 -1.49 15.13 11.48
N SER A 3 -1.89 13.94 11.93
CA SER A 3 -1.11 12.73 11.67
C SER A 3 -1.04 12.49 10.16
N THR A 4 0.17 12.37 9.61
CA THR A 4 0.37 12.14 8.17
C THR A 4 0.44 10.65 7.91
N PHE A 5 -0.65 10.07 7.39
CA PHE A 5 -0.72 8.68 6.97
C PHE A 5 -0.72 8.59 5.44
N LYS A 6 0.24 7.86 4.87
CA LYS A 6 0.34 7.64 3.42
C LYS A 6 0.77 6.21 3.12
N THR A 7 0.07 5.55 2.21
CA THR A 7 0.45 4.25 1.65
C THR A 7 0.70 4.40 0.15
N VAL A 8 1.86 3.92 -0.32
CA VAL A 8 2.21 3.84 -1.74
C VAL A 8 2.73 2.46 -2.11
N PHE A 9 2.54 2.08 -3.36
CA PHE A 9 3.07 0.84 -3.93
C PHE A 9 4.10 1.15 -5.01
N TYR A 10 5.13 0.32 -5.12
CA TYR A 10 6.18 0.47 -6.13
C TYR A 10 6.76 -0.90 -6.45
N VAL A 11 7.48 -1.01 -7.57
CA VAL A 11 8.13 -2.26 -7.95
C VAL A 11 9.61 -2.24 -7.58
N ASN A 12 10.15 -3.40 -7.19
CA ASN A 12 11.58 -3.55 -6.98
C ASN A 12 12.26 -4.08 -8.26
N GLY A 13 12.75 -3.14 -9.08
CA GLY A 13 13.40 -3.46 -10.36
C GLY A 13 14.70 -4.25 -10.23
N SER A 14 15.40 -4.21 -9.09
CA SER A 14 16.63 -5.02 -8.91
C SER A 14 16.36 -6.51 -8.75
N LYS A 15 15.10 -6.90 -8.52
CA LYS A 15 14.65 -8.29 -8.40
C LYS A 15 13.87 -8.77 -9.62
N GLU A 16 14.04 -8.10 -10.76
CA GLU A 16 13.41 -8.49 -12.01
C GLU A 16 13.83 -9.90 -12.45
N ARG A 17 12.86 -10.70 -12.88
CA ARG A 17 13.08 -12.01 -13.49
C ARG A 17 12.14 -12.14 -14.69
N ASN A 18 12.69 -12.31 -15.89
CA ASN A 18 11.92 -12.48 -17.14
C ASN A 18 10.86 -11.38 -17.35
N GLY A 19 11.20 -10.11 -17.10
CA GLY A 19 10.26 -8.99 -17.25
C GLY A 19 9.24 -8.85 -16.11
N ILE A 20 9.26 -9.73 -15.11
CA ILE A 20 8.38 -9.70 -13.94
C ILE A 20 9.13 -9.11 -12.75
N VAL A 21 8.51 -8.16 -12.06
CA VAL A 21 9.08 -7.47 -10.90
C VAL A 21 8.17 -7.61 -9.69
N PRO A 22 8.72 -7.81 -8.47
CA PRO A 22 7.91 -7.88 -7.26
C PRO A 22 7.40 -6.49 -6.86
N ILE A 23 6.17 -6.45 -6.36
CA ILE A 23 5.54 -5.23 -5.84
C ILE A 23 5.80 -5.12 -4.33
N MET A 24 6.22 -3.92 -3.94
CA MET A 24 6.51 -3.51 -2.58
C MET A 24 5.50 -2.45 -2.15
N GLY A 25 5.19 -2.43 -0.86
CA GLY A 25 4.43 -1.38 -0.22
C GLY A 25 5.29 -0.53 0.70
N ARG A 26 4.94 0.74 0.84
CA ARG A 26 5.52 1.68 1.79
C ARG A 26 4.41 2.40 2.53
N VAL A 27 4.40 2.28 3.85
CA VAL A 27 3.56 3.09 4.74
C VAL A 27 4.43 4.18 5.36
N THR A 28 3.91 5.39 5.42
CA THR A 28 4.52 6.53 6.11
C THR A 28 3.54 7.05 7.15
N ILE A 29 3.99 7.14 8.40
CA ILE A 29 3.23 7.67 9.54
C ILE A 29 4.13 8.68 10.25
N ASN A 30 3.75 9.96 10.24
CA ASN A 30 4.47 11.03 10.95
C ASN A 30 5.97 11.08 10.65
N GLY A 31 6.34 10.87 9.38
CA GLY A 31 7.74 10.84 8.93
C GLY A 31 8.43 9.48 9.08
N THR A 32 7.90 8.56 9.89
CA THR A 32 8.43 7.20 10.01
C THR A 32 7.96 6.35 8.84
N ILE A 33 8.88 5.60 8.23
CA ILE A 33 8.63 4.77 7.06
C ILE A 33 8.75 3.29 7.42
N ALA A 34 7.76 2.50 7.02
CA ALA A 34 7.84 1.04 7.02
C ALA A 34 7.64 0.52 5.59
N GLN A 35 8.50 -0.41 5.17
CA GLN A 35 8.39 -1.08 3.87
C GLN A 35 8.00 -2.55 4.08
N PHE A 36 7.21 -3.10 3.16
CA PHE A 36 6.75 -4.47 3.22
C PHE A 36 6.62 -5.06 1.81
N SER A 37 6.71 -6.38 1.70
CA SER A 37 6.41 -7.08 0.45
C SER A 37 4.89 -7.25 0.32
N CYS A 38 4.33 -6.92 -0.84
CA CYS A 38 2.93 -7.23 -1.14
C CYS A 38 2.71 -8.71 -1.45
N LYS A 39 3.79 -9.50 -1.60
CA LYS A 39 3.76 -10.89 -2.10
C LYS A 39 3.09 -11.03 -3.47
N LEU A 40 3.10 -9.95 -4.24
CA LEU A 40 2.61 -9.87 -5.61
C LEU A 40 3.79 -9.55 -6.53
N SER A 41 3.67 -9.93 -7.79
CA SER A 41 4.57 -9.49 -8.85
C SER A 41 3.75 -9.03 -10.06
N VAL A 42 4.36 -8.24 -10.91
CA VAL A 42 3.72 -7.68 -12.10
C VAL A 42 4.71 -7.59 -13.25
N THR A 43 4.21 -7.72 -14.47
CA THR A 43 4.96 -7.42 -15.68
C THR A 43 5.42 -5.96 -15.64
N LYS A 44 6.74 -5.73 -15.68
CA LYS A 44 7.35 -4.39 -15.54
C LYS A 44 6.81 -3.39 -16.57
N ALA A 45 6.56 -3.84 -17.79
CA ALA A 45 6.06 -3.01 -18.88
C ALA A 45 4.67 -2.40 -18.61
N ILE A 46 3.86 -3.05 -17.78
CA ILE A 46 2.51 -2.59 -17.43
C ILE A 46 2.47 -1.87 -16.07
N TRP A 47 3.60 -1.65 -15.41
CA TRP A 47 3.60 -0.85 -14.19
C TRP A 47 3.62 0.65 -14.52
N ASP A 48 2.72 1.42 -13.91
CA ASP A 48 2.76 2.88 -13.90
C ASP A 48 3.35 3.37 -12.57
N ALA A 49 4.62 3.80 -12.62
CA ALA A 49 5.34 4.29 -11.46
C ALA A 49 4.75 5.60 -10.89
N LYS A 50 4.10 6.43 -11.72
CA LYS A 50 3.45 7.66 -11.24
C LYS A 50 2.11 7.34 -10.57
N GLY A 51 1.34 6.44 -11.19
CA GLY A 51 0.07 5.94 -10.67
C GLY A 51 0.19 4.97 -9.50
N ASN A 52 1.39 4.42 -9.23
CA ASN A 52 1.65 3.38 -8.23
C ASN A 52 0.75 2.13 -8.43
N ARG A 53 0.48 1.77 -9.68
CA ARG A 53 -0.48 0.73 -10.06
C ARG A 53 -0.18 0.14 -11.43
N ALA A 54 -0.82 -0.98 -11.77
CA ALA A 54 -0.76 -1.51 -13.13
C ALA A 54 -1.64 -0.68 -14.09
N LYS A 55 -1.11 -0.34 -15.26
CA LYS A 55 -1.83 0.34 -16.37
C LYS A 55 -2.46 -0.65 -17.34
N GLY A 56 -3.46 -0.17 -18.09
CA GLY A 56 -4.17 -0.97 -19.08
C GLY A 56 -5.37 -1.71 -18.49
N ARG A 57 -5.93 -2.66 -19.26
CA ARG A 57 -7.14 -3.42 -18.93
C ARG A 57 -6.93 -4.95 -19.00
N SER A 58 -5.68 -5.40 -18.98
CA SER A 58 -5.38 -6.84 -18.98
C SER A 58 -5.90 -7.51 -17.69
N LYS A 59 -6.10 -8.83 -17.76
CA LYS A 59 -6.49 -9.63 -16.59
C LYS A 59 -5.51 -9.42 -15.42
N GLU A 60 -4.21 -9.50 -15.70
CA GLU A 60 -3.15 -9.24 -14.73
C GLU A 60 -3.27 -7.84 -14.10
N ALA A 61 -3.46 -6.78 -14.91
CA ALA A 61 -3.59 -5.42 -14.40
C ALA A 61 -4.78 -5.27 -13.45
N ASN A 62 -5.91 -5.89 -13.77
CA ASN A 62 -7.11 -5.87 -12.94
C ASN A 62 -6.90 -6.64 -11.63
N GLU A 63 -6.34 -7.85 -11.69
CA GLU A 63 -6.07 -8.70 -10.52
C GLU A 63 -5.06 -8.05 -9.56
N VAL A 64 -3.95 -7.52 -10.08
CA VAL A 64 -2.95 -6.80 -9.29
C VAL A 64 -3.58 -5.57 -8.64
N ASN A 65 -4.28 -4.73 -9.39
CA ASN A 65 -4.88 -3.52 -8.84
C ASN A 65 -5.91 -3.83 -7.77
N PHE A 66 -6.77 -4.83 -7.98
CA PHE A 66 -7.74 -5.27 -6.97
C PHE A 66 -7.05 -5.71 -5.67
N ALA A 67 -5.98 -6.50 -5.78
CA ALA A 67 -5.22 -6.94 -4.61
C ALA A 67 -4.56 -5.75 -3.88
N LEU A 68 -3.98 -4.79 -4.61
CA LEU A 68 -3.39 -3.58 -4.03
C LEU A 68 -4.44 -2.70 -3.33
N ASP A 69 -5.62 -2.55 -3.91
CA ASP A 69 -6.73 -1.80 -3.30
C ASP A 69 -7.19 -2.46 -1.99
N ASN A 70 -7.30 -3.79 -1.97
CA ASN A 70 -7.63 -4.54 -0.75
C ASN A 70 -6.55 -4.37 0.34
N ILE A 71 -5.26 -4.48 -0.01
CA ILE A 71 -4.15 -4.24 0.92
C ILE A 71 -4.23 -2.83 1.49
N LYS A 72 -4.43 -1.82 0.63
CA LYS A 72 -4.53 -0.42 1.03
C LYS A 72 -5.71 -0.18 1.97
N ALA A 73 -6.87 -0.77 1.68
CA ALA A 73 -8.06 -0.70 2.52
C ALA A 73 -7.82 -1.33 3.90
N GLN A 74 -7.15 -2.49 3.95
CA GLN A 74 -6.80 -3.14 5.22
C GLN A 74 -5.84 -2.29 6.07
N ILE A 75 -4.80 -1.70 5.47
CA ILE A 75 -3.86 -0.83 6.19
C ILE A 75 -4.60 0.42 6.71
N ALA A 76 -5.42 1.06 5.88
CA ALA A 76 -6.21 2.23 6.29
C ALA A 76 -7.14 1.90 7.46
N LYS A 77 -7.83 0.74 7.40
CA LYS A 77 -8.71 0.27 8.47
C LYS A 77 -7.95 0.01 9.78
N HIS A 78 -6.76 -0.59 9.72
CA HIS A 78 -5.93 -0.82 10.91
C HIS A 78 -5.45 0.51 11.50
N TYR A 79 -5.01 1.43 10.65
CA TYR A 79 -4.59 2.76 11.08
C TYR A 79 -5.74 3.53 11.76
N GLN A 80 -6.94 3.55 11.16
CA GLN A 80 -8.12 4.19 11.76
C GLN A 80 -8.43 3.61 13.14
N ARG A 81 -8.49 2.28 13.28
CA ARG A 81 -8.75 1.62 14.57
C ARG A 81 -7.73 1.98 15.66
N LEU A 82 -6.45 2.10 15.30
CA LEU A 82 -5.40 2.51 16.24
C LEU A 82 -5.54 3.99 16.60
N SER A 83 -5.77 4.85 15.60
CA SER A 83 -5.96 6.28 15.80
C SER A 83 -7.18 6.59 16.67
N ASP A 84 -8.29 5.88 16.49
CA ASP A 84 -9.52 6.08 17.28
C ASP A 84 -9.31 5.69 18.75
N ARG A 85 -8.53 4.63 19.00
CA ARG A 85 -8.15 4.20 20.36
C ARG A 85 -7.22 5.17 21.07
N GLU A 86 -6.28 5.78 20.35
CA GLU A 86 -5.37 6.79 20.92
C GLU A 86 -6.03 8.18 21.03
N ALA A 87 -7.13 8.42 20.32
CA ALA A 87 -7.85 9.70 20.32
C ALA A 87 -8.95 9.81 21.38
N PHE A 88 -9.42 8.71 21.98
CA PHE A 88 -10.52 8.75 22.95
C PHE A 88 -10.34 7.75 24.10
N VAL A 89 -9.78 8.26 25.20
CA VAL A 89 -10.20 7.90 26.56
C VAL A 89 -10.44 9.22 27.29
N THR A 90 -11.71 9.59 27.45
CA THR A 90 -12.13 10.71 28.30
C THR A 90 -12.81 10.18 29.56
N ALA A 91 -12.75 10.95 30.65
CA ALA A 91 -13.23 10.55 31.98
C ALA A 91 -14.74 10.24 32.05
N GLU A 92 -15.53 10.60 31.03
CA GLU A 92 -16.96 10.31 30.93
C GLU A 92 -17.27 8.91 30.37
N MET A 93 -16.24 8.16 29.96
CA MET A 93 -16.37 6.82 29.36
C MET A 93 -16.17 5.66 30.37
N VAL A 94 -16.13 5.97 31.67
CA VAL A 94 -16.10 5.02 32.82
C VAL A 94 -17.34 5.19 33.67
#